data_AF-A0A944AUG7-F1
#
_entry.id   AF-A0A944AUG7-F1
#
_cell.length_a   1.000
_cell.length_b   1.000
_cell.length_c   1.000
_cell.angle_alpha   90.00
_cell.angle_beta   90.00
_cell.angle_gamma   90.00
#
_symmetry.space_group_name_H-M   'P 1'
#
loop_
_entity.id
_entity.type
_entity.pdbx_description
1 polymer ?
#
loop_
_entity_poly.entity_id
_entity_poly.type
_entity_poly.pdbx_seq_one_letter_code
_entity_poly.pdbx_strand_id
1 'polypeptide(L)'
;MKKAKYLLAVLAGVIVYVLLCSTCGRNGIWAANQLLEQKRSISANTQVIENINEELKLEKTAIQNDREVIAAYARKLGYVSEGEKLVKIKGLGSLSDMSYETGTVMKAKEVTYCPELICKFCGVFIAVVLLVLLFIYDISNGNISFRKKQRYEVVEGIPVYDVNQI
;
A
#
# COMPACT_ATOMS: atom_id res chain seq x y z
N MET A 1 23.36 -16.81 -31.92
CA MET A 1 22.29 -17.05 -30.91
C MET A 1 22.72 -16.90 -29.44
N LYS A 2 24.02 -16.88 -29.08
CA LYS A 2 24.46 -16.78 -27.66
C LYS A 2 24.13 -15.43 -27.00
N LYS A 3 24.36 -14.30 -27.68
CA LYS A 3 24.09 -12.95 -27.15
C LYS A 3 22.61 -12.65 -26.89
N ALA A 4 21.72 -13.25 -27.69
CA ALA A 4 20.27 -13.08 -27.56
C ALA A 4 19.73 -13.67 -26.23
N LYS A 5 20.33 -14.74 -25.71
CA LYS A 5 19.93 -15.36 -24.44
C LYS A 5 20.19 -14.44 -23.24
N TYR A 6 21.32 -13.75 -23.25
CA TYR A 6 21.67 -12.78 -22.20
C TYR A 6 20.79 -11.52 -22.26
N LEU A 7 20.47 -11.03 -23.46
CA LEU A 7 19.50 -9.95 -23.65
C LEU A 7 18.10 -10.33 -23.13
N LEU A 8 17.67 -11.57 -23.35
CA LEU A 8 16.37 -12.07 -22.88
C LEU A 8 16.31 -12.14 -21.34
N ALA A 9 17.41 -12.50 -20.68
CA ALA A 9 17.47 -12.47 -19.21
C ALA A 9 17.40 -11.06 -18.62
N VAL A 10 18.09 -10.09 -19.23
CA VAL A 10 17.97 -8.68 -18.80
C VAL A 10 16.54 -8.18 -19.02
N LEU A 11 15.94 -8.51 -20.16
CA LEU A 11 14.56 -8.13 -20.47
C LEU A 11 13.55 -8.76 -19.49
N ALA A 12 13.76 -10.02 -19.09
CA ALA A 12 12.95 -10.67 -18.06
C ALA A 12 13.04 -9.93 -16.71
N GLY A 13 14.24 -9.51 -16.29
CA GLY A 13 14.42 -8.70 -15.08
C GLY A 13 13.70 -7.35 -15.12
N VAL A 14 13.74 -6.67 -16.27
CA VAL A 14 13.02 -5.40 -16.47
C VAL A 14 11.49 -5.60 -16.42
N ILE A 15 10.97 -6.68 -17.02
CA ILE A 15 9.54 -6.98 -16.95
C ILE A 15 9.10 -7.20 -15.50
N VAL A 16 9.87 -7.97 -14.73
CA VAL A 16 9.56 -8.22 -13.31
C VAL A 16 9.58 -6.92 -12.51
N TYR A 17 10.55 -6.04 -12.75
CA TYR A 17 10.59 -4.70 -12.14
C TYR A 17 9.34 -3.88 -12.47
N VAL A 18 8.92 -3.84 -13.74
CA VAL A 18 7.74 -3.07 -14.17
C VAL A 18 6.47 -3.63 -13.54
N LEU A 19 6.32 -4.96 -13.46
CA LEU A 19 5.16 -5.58 -12.82
C LEU A 19 5.10 -5.26 -11.32
N LEU A 20 6.21 -5.38 -10.60
CA LEU A 20 6.30 -5.02 -9.17
C LEU A 20 6.00 -3.54 -8.93
N CYS A 21 6.51 -2.66 -9.78
CA CYS A 21 6.26 -1.22 -9.67
C CYS A 21 4.79 -0.88 -9.96
N SER A 22 4.19 -1.54 -10.95
CA SER A 22 2.79 -1.34 -11.32
C SER A 22 1.80 -1.82 -10.24
N THR A 23 2.11 -2.92 -9.56
CA THR A 23 1.21 -3.47 -8.53
C THR A 23 1.42 -2.83 -7.15
N CYS A 24 2.68 -2.64 -6.74
CA CYS A 24 3.06 -2.26 -5.37
C CYS A 24 3.70 -0.86 -5.26
N GLY A 25 3.89 -0.15 -6.37
CA GLY A 25 4.47 1.20 -6.35
C GLY A 25 3.54 2.25 -5.74
N ARG A 26 4.06 3.48 -5.64
CA ARG A 26 3.33 4.64 -5.08
C ARG A 26 1.99 4.92 -5.78
N ASN A 27 1.93 4.69 -7.09
CA ASN A 27 0.71 4.82 -7.90
C ASN A 27 0.12 3.44 -8.29
N GLY A 28 0.51 2.39 -7.58
CA GLY A 28 0.08 1.04 -7.87
C GLY A 28 -1.36 0.77 -7.44
N ILE A 29 -1.89 -0.36 -7.90
CA ILE A 29 -3.24 -0.83 -7.60
C ILE A 29 -3.48 -0.92 -6.08
N TRP A 30 -2.46 -1.32 -5.33
CA TRP A 30 -2.57 -1.47 -3.87
C TRP A 30 -2.77 -0.13 -3.14
N ALA A 31 -2.05 0.91 -3.55
CA ALA A 31 -2.21 2.26 -3.02
C ALA A 31 -3.60 2.85 -3.37
N ALA A 32 -4.07 2.58 -4.59
CA ALA A 32 -5.40 3.01 -5.04
C ALA A 32 -6.53 2.35 -4.23
N ASN A 33 -6.42 1.05 -3.93
CA ASN A 33 -7.40 0.33 -3.12
C ASN A 33 -7.47 0.88 -1.69
N GLN A 34 -6.32 1.18 -1.06
CA GLN A 34 -6.29 1.80 0.26
C GLN A 34 -7.01 3.14 0.29
N LEU A 35 -6.81 3.98 -0.74
CA LEU A 35 -7.48 5.27 -0.86
C LEU A 35 -8.99 5.11 -1.06
N LEU A 36 -9.43 4.11 -1.82
CA LEU A 36 -10.85 3.81 -2.01
C LEU A 36 -11.52 3.33 -0.72
N GLU A 37 -10.86 2.47 0.06
CA GLU A 37 -11.35 2.03 1.37
C GLU A 37 -11.46 3.20 2.34
N GLN A 38 -10.43 4.06 2.40
CA GLN A 38 -10.48 5.28 3.22
C GLN A 38 -11.64 6.17 2.80
N LYS A 39 -11.83 6.42 1.50
CA LYS A 39 -12.95 7.21 0.99
C LYS A 39 -14.30 6.65 1.43
N ARG A 40 -14.49 5.33 1.35
CA ARG A 40 -15.73 4.66 1.79
C ARG A 40 -15.98 4.84 3.29
N SER A 41 -14.94 4.66 4.11
CA SER A 41 -15.06 4.84 5.56
C SER A 41 -15.43 6.27 5.94
N ILE A 42 -14.79 7.26 5.30
CA ILE A 42 -15.08 8.68 5.52
C ILE A 42 -16.51 8.99 5.09
N SER A 43 -16.97 8.51 3.92
CA SER A 43 -18.35 8.74 3.48
C SER A 43 -19.38 8.15 4.43
N ALA A 44 -19.14 6.95 4.97
CA ALA A 44 -20.05 6.34 5.92
C ALA A 44 -20.12 7.14 7.23
N ASN A 45 -18.97 7.60 7.73
CA ASN A 45 -18.92 8.41 8.94
C ASN A 45 -19.60 9.77 8.76
N THR A 46 -19.42 10.42 7.60
CA THR A 46 -20.11 11.68 7.29
C THR A 46 -21.62 11.50 7.29
N GLN A 47 -22.14 10.40 6.73
CA GLN A 47 -23.57 10.11 6.73
C GLN A 47 -24.12 9.93 8.15
N VAL A 48 -23.37 9.28 9.05
CA VAL A 48 -23.75 9.16 10.47
C VAL A 48 -23.79 10.53 11.15
N ILE A 49 -22.79 11.39 10.91
CA ILE A 49 -22.75 12.75 11.47
C ILE A 49 -23.92 13.59 10.96
N GLU A 50 -24.29 13.47 9.69
CA GLU A 50 -25.42 14.16 9.09
C GLU A 50 -26.74 13.75 9.76
N ASN A 51 -26.97 12.44 9.93
CA ASN A 51 -28.16 11.92 10.61
C ASN A 51 -28.27 12.43 12.07
N ILE A 52 -27.16 12.40 12.82
CA ILE A 52 -27.13 12.90 14.21
C ILE A 52 -27.45 14.40 14.25
N ASN A 53 -26.92 15.16 13.29
CA ASN A 53 -27.19 16.60 13.21
C ASN A 53 -28.66 16.90 12.87
N GLU A 54 -29.28 16.11 11.99
CA GLU A 54 -30.72 16.22 11.71
C GLU A 54 -31.57 15.91 12.94
N GLU A 55 -31.23 14.85 13.68
CA GLU A 55 -31.91 14.47 14.92
C GLU A 55 -31.80 15.58 15.97
N LEU A 56 -30.59 16.09 16.23
CA LEU A 56 -30.34 17.20 17.15
C LEU A 56 -31.09 18.47 16.74
N LYS A 57 -31.20 18.73 15.43
CA LYS A 57 -31.94 19.90 14.92
C LYS A 57 -33.43 19.77 15.17
N LEU A 58 -34.00 18.57 15.00
CA LEU A 58 -35.40 18.28 15.32
C LEU A 58 -35.66 18.39 16.82
N GLU A 59 -34.80 17.80 17.65
CA GLU A 59 -34.88 17.86 19.11
C GLU A 59 -34.82 19.32 19.61
N LYS A 60 -33.87 20.11 19.09
CA LYS A 60 -33.78 21.55 19.39
C LYS A 60 -35.05 22.29 18.99
N THR A 61 -35.61 22.00 17.83
CA THR A 61 -36.84 22.65 17.35
C THR A 61 -38.04 22.29 18.23
N ALA A 62 -38.13 21.04 18.67
CA ALA A 62 -39.17 20.58 19.60
C ALA A 62 -39.05 21.29 20.96
N ILE A 63 -37.83 21.38 21.50
CA ILE A 63 -37.56 22.11 22.75
C ILE A 63 -37.89 23.60 22.63
N GLN A 64 -37.68 24.22 21.46
CA GLN A 64 -37.97 25.65 21.28
C GLN A 64 -39.46 25.97 21.15
N ASN A 65 -40.24 25.09 20.52
CA ASN A 65 -41.62 25.38 20.15
C ASN A 65 -42.66 24.74 21.08
N ASP A 66 -42.32 23.66 21.79
CA ASP A 66 -43.28 22.89 22.59
C ASP A 66 -42.98 22.94 24.09
N ARG A 67 -43.91 23.51 24.85
CA ARG A 67 -43.83 23.66 26.31
C ARG A 67 -43.94 22.32 27.04
N GLU A 68 -44.65 21.34 26.47
CA GLU A 68 -44.77 20.01 27.05
C GLU A 68 -43.45 19.24 26.93
N VAL A 69 -42.75 19.39 25.80
CA VAL A 69 -41.40 18.84 25.58
C VAL A 69 -40.41 19.44 26.58
N ILE A 70 -40.44 20.77 26.78
CA ILE A 70 -39.60 21.43 27.81
C ILE A 70 -39.87 20.83 29.20
N ALA A 71 -41.14 20.64 29.58
CA ALA A 71 -41.49 20.06 30.87
C ALA A 71 -40.99 18.61 31.01
N ALA A 72 -41.05 17.80 29.95
CA ALA A 72 -40.53 16.43 29.93
C ALA A 72 -38.99 16.39 30.11
N TYR A 73 -38.25 17.26 29.42
CA TYR A 73 -36.79 17.39 29.59
C TYR A 73 -36.40 17.92 30.96
N ALA A 74 -37.13 18.92 31.48
CA ALA A 74 -36.94 19.43 32.82
C ALA A 74 -37.11 18.33 33.89
N ARG A 75 -38.13 17.47 33.74
CA ARG A 75 -38.34 16.31 34.62
C ARG A 75 -37.20 15.29 34.52
N LYS A 76 -36.65 15.03 33.32
CA LYS A 76 -35.46 14.16 33.14
C LYS A 76 -34.23 14.71 33.88
N LEU A 77 -34.07 16.03 33.91
CA LEU A 77 -33.01 16.72 34.67
C LEU A 77 -33.29 16.83 36.18
N GLY A 78 -34.45 16.37 36.64
CA GLY A 78 -34.87 16.41 38.05
C GLY A 78 -35.56 17.70 38.49
N TYR A 79 -35.89 18.61 37.56
CA TYR A 79 -36.72 19.78 37.83
C TYR A 79 -38.20 19.41 37.83
N VAL A 80 -38.97 20.04 38.71
CA VAL A 80 -40.38 19.71 38.96
C VAL A 80 -41.19 20.99 39.05
N SER A 81 -42.40 20.96 38.49
CA SER A 81 -43.32 22.11 38.54
C SER A 81 -43.92 22.27 39.94
N GLU A 82 -44.26 23.50 40.33
CA GLU A 82 -44.96 23.76 41.60
C GLU A 82 -46.26 22.93 41.68
N GLY A 83 -46.35 22.05 42.68
CA GLY A 83 -47.51 21.16 42.90
C GLY A 83 -47.31 19.68 42.55
N GLU A 84 -46.21 19.27 41.91
CA GLU A 84 -45.92 17.86 41.61
C GLU A 84 -45.18 17.15 42.76
N LYS A 85 -45.61 15.93 43.13
CA LYS A 85 -45.04 15.15 44.22
C LYS A 85 -43.89 14.28 43.74
N LEU A 86 -42.66 14.63 44.12
CA LEU A 86 -41.45 13.83 43.87
C LEU A 86 -41.47 12.52 44.66
N VAL A 87 -41.49 11.38 43.96
CA VAL A 87 -41.29 10.05 44.55
C VAL A 87 -39.86 9.61 44.26
N LYS A 88 -38.95 9.75 45.23
CA LYS A 88 -37.57 9.23 45.13
C LYS A 88 -37.56 7.72 45.30
N ILE A 89 -37.61 7.00 44.20
CA ILE A 89 -37.38 5.55 44.19
C ILE A 89 -35.87 5.32 44.40
N LYS A 90 -35.49 4.86 45.60
CA LYS A 90 -34.11 4.47 45.89
C LYS A 90 -33.77 3.21 45.08
N GLY A 91 -32.85 3.33 44.12
CA GLY A 91 -32.33 2.18 43.35
C GLY A 91 -32.28 2.35 41.84
N LEU A 92 -32.97 3.34 41.25
CA LEU A 92 -32.69 3.75 39.87
C LEU A 92 -31.50 4.70 39.88
N GLY A 93 -30.42 4.31 39.21
CA GLY A 93 -29.29 5.21 38.94
C GLY A 93 -29.79 6.52 38.31
N SER A 94 -29.11 7.63 38.61
CA SER A 94 -29.40 8.93 38.01
C SER A 94 -29.48 8.79 36.48
N LEU A 95 -30.63 9.14 35.90
CA LEU A 95 -30.94 9.12 34.46
C LEU A 95 -30.15 10.19 33.65
N SER A 96 -28.96 10.57 34.13
CA SER A 96 -28.11 11.62 33.57
C SER A 96 -27.14 11.05 32.53
N ASP A 97 -27.62 10.23 31.60
CA ASP A 97 -26.80 9.68 30.53
C ASP A 97 -27.19 10.31 29.19
N MET A 98 -27.06 11.64 29.10
CA MET A 98 -27.12 12.39 27.83
C MET A 98 -25.68 12.67 27.36
N SER A 99 -24.80 11.67 27.45
CA SER A 99 -23.45 11.78 26.92
C SER A 99 -23.46 11.36 25.46
N TYR A 100 -23.69 12.32 24.57
CA TYR A 100 -23.46 12.10 23.14
C TYR A 100 -21.96 11.89 22.93
N GLU A 101 -21.56 10.73 22.41
CA GLU A 101 -20.19 10.52 21.95
C GLU A 101 -19.92 11.46 20.77
N THR A 102 -19.29 12.61 21.05
CA THR A 102 -18.71 13.44 20.01
C THR A 102 -17.58 12.63 19.38
N GLY A 103 -17.86 12.06 18.20
CA GLY A 103 -16.99 11.09 17.55
C GLY A 103 -15.51 11.48 17.47
N THR A 104 -14.66 10.48 17.29
CA THR A 104 -13.20 10.66 17.24
C THR A 104 -12.72 11.34 15.96
N VAL A 105 -11.84 12.34 16.11
CA VAL A 105 -11.16 13.02 14.99
C VAL A 105 -10.25 12.02 14.26
N MET A 106 -10.64 11.62 13.05
CA MET A 106 -9.80 10.77 12.21
C MET A 106 -8.80 11.62 11.42
N LYS A 107 -7.50 11.38 11.61
CA LYS A 107 -6.45 11.94 10.74
C LYS A 107 -6.37 11.11 9.46
N ALA A 108 -6.15 11.77 8.33
CA ALA A 108 -5.87 11.09 7.06
C ALA A 108 -4.65 10.18 7.26
N LYS A 109 -4.87 8.85 7.13
CA LYS A 109 -3.81 7.86 7.28
C LYS A 109 -2.96 7.88 6.02
N GLU A 110 -1.66 8.10 6.19
CA GLU A 110 -0.71 8.09 5.08
C GLU A 110 -0.75 6.75 4.36
N VAL A 111 -0.75 6.80 3.03
CA VAL A 111 -0.82 5.61 2.18
C VAL A 111 0.47 4.83 2.34
N THR A 112 0.36 3.56 2.68
CA THR A 112 1.52 2.67 2.69
C THR A 112 1.84 2.28 1.25
N TYR A 113 3.06 2.56 0.81
CA TYR A 113 3.57 2.15 -0.50
C TYR A 113 4.96 1.56 -0.37
N CYS A 114 5.33 0.64 -1.26
CA CYS A 114 6.71 0.15 -1.31
C CYS A 114 7.62 1.27 -1.84
N PRO A 115 8.67 1.66 -1.10
CA PRO A 115 9.62 2.66 -1.58
C PRO A 115 10.27 2.21 -2.88
N GLU A 116 10.46 3.14 -3.80
CA GLU A 116 11.00 2.90 -5.14
C GLU A 116 12.39 2.23 -5.11
N LEU A 117 13.17 2.50 -4.06
CA LEU A 117 14.45 1.88 -3.81
C LEU A 117 14.32 0.35 -3.67
N ILE A 118 13.35 -0.13 -2.90
CA ILE A 118 13.14 -1.57 -2.69
C ILE A 118 12.74 -2.23 -4.01
N CYS A 119 11.87 -1.57 -4.78
CA CYS A 119 11.45 -2.08 -6.08
C CYS A 119 12.63 -2.17 -7.06
N LYS A 120 13.50 -1.14 -7.09
CA LYS A 120 14.73 -1.14 -7.91
C LYS A 120 15.70 -2.24 -7.47
N PHE A 121 15.93 -2.41 -6.16
CA PHE A 121 16.79 -3.46 -5.65
C PHE A 121 16.27 -4.85 -6.00
N CYS A 122 14.96 -5.11 -5.85
CA CYS A 122 14.37 -6.40 -6.25
C CYS A 122 14.52 -6.66 -7.76
N GLY A 123 14.26 -5.66 -8.61
CA GLY A 123 14.40 -5.80 -10.06
C GLY A 123 15.84 -6.11 -10.49
N VAL A 124 16.81 -5.35 -9.95
CA VAL A 124 18.24 -5.56 -10.22
C VAL A 124 18.70 -6.90 -9.67
N PHE A 125 18.27 -7.28 -8.46
CA PHE A 125 18.65 -8.55 -7.84
C PHE A 125 18.19 -9.74 -8.69
N ILE A 126 16.94 -9.73 -9.16
CA ILE A 126 16.39 -10.79 -10.02
C ILE A 126 17.15 -10.85 -11.36
N ALA A 127 17.47 -9.71 -11.96
CA ALA A 127 18.27 -9.66 -13.19
C ALA A 127 19.69 -10.24 -13.00
N VAL A 128 20.35 -9.92 -11.89
CA VAL A 128 21.68 -10.45 -11.53
C VAL A 128 21.61 -11.95 -11.29
N VAL A 129 20.62 -12.43 -10.53
CA VAL A 129 20.44 -13.87 -10.26
C VAL A 129 20.24 -14.65 -11.57
N LEU A 130 19.39 -14.16 -12.48
CA LEU A 130 19.17 -14.79 -13.78
C LEU A 130 20.45 -14.81 -14.65
N LEU A 131 21.23 -13.73 -14.62
CA LEU A 131 22.52 -13.68 -15.31
C LEU A 131 23.52 -14.70 -14.74
N VAL A 132 23.62 -14.80 -13.41
CA VAL A 132 24.50 -15.77 -12.75
C VAL A 132 24.08 -17.20 -13.08
N LEU A 133 22.79 -17.52 -13.04
CA LEU A 133 22.28 -18.84 -13.40
C LEU A 133 22.58 -19.19 -14.86
N LEU A 134 22.36 -18.27 -15.80
CA LEU A 134 22.71 -18.49 -17.20
C LEU A 134 24.22 -18.65 -17.40
N PHE A 135 25.03 -17.89 -16.66
CA PHE A 135 26.48 -18.00 -16.72
C PHE A 135 26.97 -19.37 -16.23
N ILE A 136 26.44 -19.84 -15.10
CA ILE A 136 26.72 -21.20 -14.58
C ILE A 136 26.27 -22.26 -15.59
N TYR A 137 25.10 -22.10 -16.20
CA TYR A 137 24.59 -23.02 -17.22
C TYR A 137 25.46 -23.05 -18.49
N ASP A 138 26.00 -21.91 -18.93
CA ASP A 138 26.88 -21.82 -20.11
C ASP A 138 28.29 -22.38 -19.81
N ILE A 139 28.78 -22.24 -18.57
CA ILE A 139 29.98 -22.94 -18.08
C ILE A 139 29.75 -24.45 -18.06
N SER A 140 28.64 -24.90 -17.45
CA SER A 140 28.31 -26.31 -17.31
C SER A 140 28.12 -27.01 -18.66
N ASN A 141 27.61 -26.31 -19.66
CA ASN A 141 27.47 -26.81 -21.02
C ASN A 141 28.76 -26.71 -21.86
N GLY A 142 29.90 -26.34 -21.25
CA GLY A 142 31.21 -26.33 -21.91
C GLY A 142 31.35 -25.30 -23.04
N ASN A 143 30.46 -24.30 -23.08
CA ASN A 143 30.32 -23.40 -24.22
C ASN A 143 31.22 -22.16 -24.16
N ILE A 144 31.93 -22.02 -23.03
CA ILE A 144 32.96 -21.02 -22.76
C ILE A 144 34.31 -21.69 -22.98
N SER A 145 34.78 -21.68 -24.22
CA SER A 145 36.22 -21.88 -24.44
C SER A 145 36.91 -20.59 -23.99
N PHE A 146 37.51 -20.58 -22.81
CA PHE A 146 38.60 -19.65 -22.54
C PHE A 146 39.58 -19.80 -23.70
N ARG A 147 39.83 -18.70 -24.43
CA ARG A 147 40.70 -18.59 -25.62
C ARG A 147 41.53 -19.85 -25.87
N LYS A 148 41.25 -20.57 -26.97
CA LYS A 148 42.23 -21.51 -27.54
C LYS A 148 43.57 -20.76 -27.59
N LYS A 149 44.51 -21.18 -26.74
CA LYS A 149 45.93 -20.80 -26.80
C LYS A 149 46.29 -20.90 -28.28
N GLN A 150 46.66 -19.80 -28.94
CA GLN A 150 47.28 -19.91 -30.25
C GLN A 150 48.49 -20.82 -30.05
N ARG A 151 48.40 -22.06 -30.52
CA ARG A 151 49.56 -22.95 -30.60
C ARG A 151 50.45 -22.30 -31.64
N TYR A 152 51.50 -21.65 -31.20
CA TYR A 152 52.69 -21.48 -32.01
C TYR A 152 53.17 -22.89 -32.34
N GLU A 153 53.00 -23.30 -33.59
CA GLU A 153 53.65 -24.49 -34.11
C GLU A 153 55.15 -24.22 -34.05
N VAL A 154 55.84 -24.89 -33.12
CA VAL A 154 57.29 -24.98 -33.16
C VAL A 154 57.61 -25.83 -34.37
N VAL A 155 58.07 -25.18 -35.43
CA VAL A 155 58.57 -25.85 -36.63
C VAL A 155 59.88 -26.55 -36.25
N GLU A 156 59.82 -27.86 -36.01
CA GLU A 156 61.02 -28.71 -36.03
C GLU A 156 61.45 -28.89 -37.50
N GLY A 157 62.27 -27.97 -37.98
CA GLY A 157 62.84 -28.03 -39.33
C GLY A 157 63.54 -26.73 -39.70
N ILE A 158 64.68 -26.83 -40.39
CA ILE A 158 65.45 -25.68 -40.87
C ILE A 158 64.55 -24.88 -41.82
N PRO A 159 64.29 -23.58 -41.56
CA PRO A 159 63.52 -22.77 -42.49
C PRO A 159 64.34 -22.55 -43.76
N VAL A 160 63.95 -23.22 -44.85
CA VAL A 160 64.43 -22.90 -46.19
C VAL A 160 63.71 -21.63 -46.61
N TYR A 161 64.45 -20.52 -46.65
CA TYR A 161 63.95 -19.27 -47.22
C TYR A 161 64.11 -19.35 -48.74
N ASP A 162 63.01 -19.28 -49.48
CA ASP A 162 63.05 -18.97 -50.91
C ASP A 162 63.51 -17.52 -51.07
N VAL A 163 64.79 -17.35 -51.35
CA VAL A 163 65.35 -16.10 -51.84
C VAL A 163 64.93 -15.95 -53.30
N ASN A 164 64.13 -14.91 -53.58
CA ASN A 164 63.84 -14.47 -54.94
C ASN A 164 65.17 -14.21 -55.67
N GLN A 165 65.47 -15.04 -56.66
CA GLN A 165 66.56 -14.76 -57.59
C GLN A 165 66.13 -13.62 -58.51
N ILE A 166 66.93 -12.56 -58.53
CA ILE A 166 66.85 -11.42 -59.46
C ILE A 166 67.27 -11.89 -60.85
#